data_AF-A0A7X2H5A8-F1
#
_entry.id   AF-A0A7X2H5A8-F1
#
_cell.length_a   1.000
_cell.length_b   1.000
_cell.length_c   1.000
_cell.angle_alpha   90.00
_cell.angle_beta   90.00
_cell.angle_gamma   90.00
#
_symmetry.space_group_name_H-M   'P 1'
#
loop_
_entity.id
_entity.type
_entity.pdbx_description
1 polymer ?
#
loop_
_entity_poly.entity_id
_entity_poly.type
_entity_poly.pdbx_seq_one_letter_code
_entity_poly.pdbx_strand_id
1 'polypeptide(L)'
;MVFKIGVYHSDMRYFPISFVDDELILKWCGGSPDTSYLVLAASIIPYRNTNENSVGWTPLALEIINRAADPVAILEEFKPTVLPLTWSGSRLELMLRRFALFNELTLHQNDSIKEWAINAMSEFQKKYVQRGNQS
;
A
#
# COMPACT_ATOMS: atom_id res chain seq x y z
N MET A 1 24.56 17.86 -9.70
CA MET A 1 23.74 18.43 -8.60
C MET A 1 22.84 17.30 -8.12
N VAL A 2 23.17 16.66 -6.99
CA VAL A 2 22.39 15.54 -6.46
C VAL A 2 22.08 15.88 -5.02
N PHE A 3 20.89 16.43 -4.77
CA PHE A 3 20.40 16.63 -3.42
C PHE A 3 19.62 15.38 -3.02
N LYS A 4 20.29 14.45 -2.34
CA LYS A 4 19.63 13.51 -1.43
C LYS A 4 19.65 14.15 -0.06
N ILE A 5 18.56 14.81 0.31
CA ILE A 5 18.31 15.17 1.71
C ILE A 5 16.97 14.56 2.07
N GLY A 6 16.99 13.69 3.07
CA GLY A 6 15.83 13.05 3.65
C GLY A 6 16.26 12.30 4.89
N VAL A 7 16.82 13.03 5.85
CA VAL A 7 17.04 12.52 7.21
C VAL A 7 15.70 12.67 7.95
N TYR A 8 15.06 11.55 8.29
CA TYR A 8 14.05 11.49 9.35
C TYR A 8 14.27 10.21 10.19
N HIS A 9 14.36 10.42 11.50
CA HIS A 9 14.79 9.45 12.51
C HIS A 9 13.69 8.46 12.94
N SER A 10 14.19 7.29 13.39
CA SER A 10 13.58 6.17 14.13
C SER A 10 12.60 5.25 13.36
N ASP A 11 13.01 3.98 13.18
CA ASP A 11 12.29 2.82 12.59
C ASP A 11 12.22 2.67 11.07
N MET A 12 13.24 3.12 10.32
CA MET A 12 13.37 2.71 8.92
C MET A 12 13.86 1.25 8.81
N ARG A 13 12.92 0.32 8.57
CA ARG A 13 13.23 -0.89 7.80
C ARG A 13 13.87 -0.43 6.50
N TYR A 14 15.19 -0.61 6.39
CA TYR A 14 15.94 -0.28 5.18
C TYR A 14 15.54 -1.33 4.14
N PHE A 15 14.80 -0.93 3.11
CA PHE A 15 14.45 -1.83 2.01
C PHE A 15 15.49 -1.64 0.90
N PRO A 16 16.43 -2.58 0.69
CA PRO A 16 17.50 -2.41 -0.30
C PRO A 16 16.98 -2.15 -1.72
N ILE A 17 15.78 -2.67 -2.03
CA ILE A 17 15.10 -2.46 -3.31
C ILE A 17 14.81 -0.98 -3.59
N SER A 18 14.70 -0.12 -2.56
CA SER A 18 14.45 1.32 -2.72
C SER A 18 15.61 2.11 -3.35
N PHE A 19 16.77 1.48 -3.53
CA PHE A 19 17.93 2.07 -4.23
C PHE A 19 18.00 1.69 -5.71
N VAL A 20 17.13 0.78 -6.15
CA VAL A 20 17.06 0.33 -7.54
C VAL A 20 16.03 1.17 -8.27
N ASP A 21 16.31 1.49 -9.53
CA ASP A 21 15.41 2.26 -10.39
C ASP A 21 14.11 1.48 -10.67
N ASP A 22 12.97 2.17 -10.58
CA ASP A 22 11.64 1.57 -10.75
C ASP A 22 11.46 0.93 -12.14
N GLU A 23 12.01 1.53 -13.21
CA GLU A 23 11.92 0.95 -14.56
C GLU A 23 12.74 -0.34 -14.65
N LEU A 24 13.91 -0.39 -14.01
CA LEU A 24 14.73 -1.60 -13.95
C LEU A 24 14.03 -2.72 -13.18
N ILE A 25 13.39 -2.37 -12.05
CA ILE A 25 12.58 -3.31 -11.26
C ILE A 25 11.42 -3.86 -12.12
N LEU A 26 10.66 -2.98 -12.76
CA LEU A 26 9.49 -3.38 -13.56
C LEU A 26 9.89 -4.21 -14.79
N LYS A 27 11.04 -3.89 -15.41
CA LYS A 27 11.60 -4.68 -16.51
C LYS A 27 12.00 -6.07 -16.05
N TRP A 28 12.59 -6.20 -14.86
CA TRP A 28 12.91 -7.50 -14.27
C TRP A 28 11.63 -8.32 -14.03
N CYS A 29 10.59 -7.72 -13.45
CA CYS A 29 9.31 -8.41 -13.23
C CYS A 29 8.69 -8.90 -14.54
N GLY A 30 8.69 -8.08 -15.60
CA GLY A 30 8.10 -8.44 -16.89
C GLY A 30 8.85 -9.52 -17.68
N GLY A 31 10.11 -9.80 -17.33
CA GLY A 31 10.94 -10.86 -17.95
C GLY A 31 11.13 -12.11 -17.07
N SER A 32 10.47 -12.17 -15.92
CA SER A 32 10.63 -13.20 -14.88
C SER A 32 9.32 -13.97 -14.68
N PRO A 33 9.29 -15.02 -13.82
CA PRO A 33 8.06 -15.75 -13.55
C PRO A 33 6.93 -14.85 -13.03
N ASP A 34 5.68 -15.29 -13.21
CA ASP A 34 4.47 -14.55 -12.80
C ASP A 34 4.48 -14.11 -11.32
N THR A 35 5.27 -14.78 -10.48
CA THR A 35 5.44 -14.48 -9.05
C THR A 35 6.34 -13.28 -8.75
N SER A 36 7.09 -12.74 -9.72
CA SER A 36 8.04 -11.65 -9.48
C SER A 36 7.39 -10.36 -8.98
N TYR A 37 6.18 -10.05 -9.44
CA TYR A 37 5.41 -8.91 -8.93
C TYR A 37 5.00 -9.09 -7.46
N LEU A 38 4.66 -10.32 -7.06
CA LEU A 38 4.29 -10.62 -5.67
C LEU A 38 5.52 -10.54 -4.74
N VAL A 39 6.68 -11.05 -5.18
CA VAL A 39 7.94 -10.91 -4.44
C VAL A 39 8.31 -9.44 -4.24
N LEU A 40 8.11 -8.63 -5.29
CA LEU A 40 8.34 -7.20 -5.21
C LEU A 40 7.37 -6.52 -4.24
N ALA A 41 6.08 -6.87 -4.28
CA ALA A 41 5.08 -6.33 -3.38
C ALA A 41 5.44 -6.56 -1.90
N ALA A 42 5.91 -7.76 -1.55
CA ALA A 42 6.39 -8.09 -0.21
C ALA A 42 7.63 -7.30 0.23
N SER A 43 8.35 -6.68 -0.72
CA SER A 43 9.65 -6.04 -0.51
C SER A 43 9.59 -4.51 -0.44
N ILE A 44 8.42 -3.90 -0.57
CA ILE A 44 8.27 -2.42 -0.63
C ILE A 44 7.27 -1.88 0.41
N ILE A 45 7.38 -0.58 0.70
CA ILE A 45 6.29 0.17 1.33
C ILE A 45 5.42 0.75 0.21
N PRO A 46 4.13 0.40 0.12
CA PRO A 46 3.32 0.75 -1.06
C PRO A 46 2.73 2.15 -1.03
N TYR A 47 2.92 2.90 0.05
CA TYR A 47 2.40 4.26 0.20
C TYR A 47 3.49 5.24 0.60
N ARG A 48 3.22 6.52 0.38
CA ARG A 48 4.02 7.66 0.83
C ARG A 48 3.15 8.66 1.57
N ASN A 49 3.74 9.35 2.54
CA ASN A 49 3.11 10.54 3.11
C ASN A 49 3.15 11.66 2.07
N THR A 50 2.05 12.41 1.95
CA THR A 50 1.99 13.64 1.16
C THR A 50 2.10 14.85 2.09
N ASN A 51 2.12 16.05 1.51
CA ASN A 51 2.32 17.30 2.23
C ASN A 51 1.14 17.67 3.18
N GLU A 52 -0.01 17.01 3.06
CA GLU A 52 -1.27 17.43 3.70
C GLU A 52 -1.85 16.39 4.67
N ASN A 53 -0.99 15.74 5.48
CA ASN A 53 -1.43 14.67 6.41
C ASN A 53 -2.16 13.49 5.73
N SER A 54 -2.15 13.41 4.40
CA SER A 54 -2.73 12.32 3.63
C SER A 54 -1.64 11.35 3.18
N VAL A 55 -2.06 10.17 2.77
CA VAL A 55 -1.19 9.17 2.16
C VAL A 55 -1.67 8.88 0.75
N GLY A 56 -0.72 8.63 -0.15
CA GLY A 56 -1.00 8.20 -1.51
C GLY A 56 -0.19 6.96 -1.86
N TRP A 57 -0.64 6.20 -2.85
CA TRP A 57 0.14 5.09 -3.38
C TRP A 57 1.47 5.60 -3.94
N THR A 58 2.51 4.77 -3.85
CA THR A 58 3.72 5.02 -4.63
C THR A 58 3.42 4.71 -6.11
N PRO A 59 4.08 5.39 -7.06
CA PRO A 59 3.94 5.06 -8.48
C PRO A 59 4.26 3.58 -8.76
N LEU A 60 5.33 3.06 -8.13
CA LEU A 60 5.70 1.65 -8.24
C LEU A 60 4.59 0.70 -7.76
N ALA A 61 3.92 1.00 -6.64
CA ALA A 61 2.83 0.15 -6.15
C ALA A 61 1.66 0.09 -7.14
N LEU A 62 1.27 1.22 -7.73
CA LEU A 62 0.22 1.26 -8.74
C LEU A 62 0.62 0.49 -10.01
N GLU A 63 1.87 0.62 -10.46
CA GLU A 63 2.37 -0.14 -11.61
C GLU A 63 2.34 -1.65 -11.37
N ILE A 64 2.72 -2.12 -10.18
CA ILE A 64 2.67 -3.55 -9.84
C ILE A 64 1.22 -4.05 -9.81
N ILE A 65 0.31 -3.30 -9.20
CA ILE A 65 -1.12 -3.62 -9.17
C ILE A 65 -1.67 -3.74 -10.60
N ASN A 66 -1.29 -2.83 -11.50
CA ASN A 66 -1.83 -2.81 -12.87
C ASN A 66 -1.22 -3.86 -13.80
N ARG A 67 0.02 -4.30 -13.55
CA ARG A 67 0.74 -5.24 -14.43
C ARG A 67 0.67 -6.69 -13.97
N ALA A 68 0.39 -6.94 -12.69
CA ALA A 68 0.31 -8.30 -12.17
C ALA A 68 -0.85 -9.07 -12.81
N ALA A 69 -0.64 -10.35 -13.09
CA ALA A 69 -1.68 -11.25 -13.59
C ALA A 69 -2.83 -11.42 -12.56
N ASP A 70 -2.50 -11.40 -11.27
CA ASP A 70 -3.45 -11.38 -10.17
C ASP A 70 -3.25 -10.10 -9.33
N PRO A 71 -3.97 -9.01 -9.64
CA PRO A 71 -3.87 -7.76 -8.89
C PRO A 71 -4.38 -7.88 -7.46
N VAL A 72 -5.30 -8.81 -7.18
CA VAL A 72 -5.88 -9.00 -5.85
C VAL A 72 -4.83 -9.62 -4.92
N ALA A 73 -4.02 -10.56 -5.41
CA ALA A 73 -2.90 -11.10 -4.64
C ALA A 73 -1.90 -10.01 -4.21
N ILE A 74 -1.59 -9.05 -5.10
CA ILE A 74 -0.72 -7.90 -4.76
C ILE A 74 -1.35 -7.03 -3.66
N LEU A 75 -2.65 -6.76 -3.77
CA LEU A 75 -3.38 -5.94 -2.82
C LEU A 75 -3.47 -6.61 -1.43
N GLU A 76 -3.66 -7.92 -1.37
CA GLU A 76 -3.60 -8.70 -0.13
C GLU A 76 -2.20 -8.66 0.50
N GLU A 77 -1.13 -8.70 -0.29
CA GLU A 77 0.24 -8.53 0.21
C GLU A 77 0.47 -7.12 0.80
N PHE A 78 -0.12 -6.08 0.21
CA PHE A 78 -0.03 -4.71 0.73
C PHE A 78 -0.90 -4.46 1.97
N LYS A 79 -2.01 -5.20 2.12
CA LYS A 79 -3.03 -4.99 3.16
C LYS A 79 -2.48 -4.88 4.58
N PRO A 80 -1.56 -5.73 5.07
CA PRO A 80 -1.02 -5.63 6.43
C PRO A 80 -0.23 -4.34 6.68
N THR A 81 0.41 -3.80 5.64
CA THR A 81 1.24 -2.58 5.72
C THR A 81 0.36 -1.33 5.70
N VAL A 82 -0.73 -1.36 4.91
CA VAL A 82 -1.70 -0.25 4.80
C VAL A 82 -2.67 -0.24 5.98
N LEU A 83 -3.22 -1.40 6.34
CA LEU A 83 -4.27 -1.57 7.35
C LEU A 83 -3.81 -2.53 8.47
N PRO A 84 -2.99 -2.06 9.42
CA PRO A 84 -2.45 -2.92 10.47
C PRO A 84 -3.56 -3.55 11.33
N LEU A 85 -3.36 -4.81 11.71
CA LEU A 85 -4.34 -5.60 12.47
C LEU A 85 -4.46 -5.20 13.95
N THR A 86 -3.49 -4.46 14.50
CA THR A 86 -3.47 -4.04 15.91
C THR A 86 -3.75 -2.55 16.08
N TRP A 87 -4.82 -2.23 16.81
CA TRP A 87 -5.42 -0.90 16.86
C TRP A 87 -5.21 -0.31 18.26
N SER A 88 -4.48 0.81 18.37
CA SER A 88 -4.34 1.63 19.59
C SER A 88 -4.85 3.04 19.30
N GLY A 89 -5.14 3.86 20.33
CA GLY A 89 -5.74 5.19 20.15
C GLY A 89 -5.01 6.09 19.14
N SER A 90 -3.68 6.12 19.16
CA SER A 90 -2.85 6.84 18.19
C SER A 90 -2.84 6.25 16.77
N ARG A 91 -3.28 4.99 16.60
CA ARG A 91 -3.38 4.32 15.30
C ARG A 91 -4.71 4.58 14.61
N LEU A 92 -5.75 5.02 15.32
CA LEU A 92 -7.07 5.27 14.71
C LEU A 92 -7.01 6.42 13.70
N GLU A 93 -6.39 7.54 14.06
CA GLU A 93 -6.19 8.68 13.17
C GLU A 93 -5.32 8.32 11.95
N LEU A 94 -4.26 7.53 12.17
CA LEU A 94 -3.39 7.05 11.10
C LEU A 94 -4.16 6.15 10.11
N MET A 95 -5.07 5.32 10.60
CA MET A 95 -5.90 4.45 9.75
C MET A 95 -6.92 5.23 8.95
N LEU A 96 -7.57 6.25 9.54
CA LEU A 96 -8.49 7.13 8.83
C LEU A 96 -7.79 7.87 7.67
N ARG A 97 -6.55 8.31 7.87
CA ARG A 97 -5.74 8.92 6.79
C ARG A 97 -5.46 7.94 5.66
N ARG A 98 -5.19 6.66 5.99
CA ARG A 98 -4.92 5.59 5.02
C ARG A 98 -6.15 5.07 4.29
N PHE A 99 -7.34 5.38 4.79
CA PHE A 99 -8.59 5.06 4.11
C PHE A 99 -8.66 5.67 2.71
N ALA A 100 -8.04 6.84 2.50
CA ALA A 100 -7.95 7.50 1.20
C ALA A 100 -7.29 6.62 0.12
N LEU A 101 -6.36 5.74 0.49
CA LEU A 101 -5.72 4.80 -0.46
C LEU A 101 -6.74 3.84 -1.08
N PHE A 102 -7.74 3.41 -0.31
CA PHE A 102 -8.77 2.49 -0.79
C PHE A 102 -9.78 3.21 -1.68
N ASN A 103 -10.12 4.48 -1.37
CA ASN A 103 -11.02 5.28 -2.21
C ASN A 103 -10.50 5.43 -3.65
N GLU A 104 -9.19 5.54 -3.85
CA GLU A 104 -8.60 5.59 -5.19
C GLU A 104 -8.88 4.28 -5.96
N LEU A 105 -8.80 3.14 -5.28
CA LEU A 105 -9.02 1.82 -5.88
C LEU A 105 -10.50 1.49 -6.13
N THR A 106 -11.45 2.09 -5.40
CA THR A 106 -12.90 1.90 -5.70
C THR A 106 -13.34 2.54 -7.01
N LEU A 107 -12.54 3.46 -7.54
CA LEU A 107 -12.76 4.10 -8.84
C LEU A 107 -12.01 3.39 -9.99
N HIS A 108 -11.32 2.29 -9.68
CA HIS A 108 -10.51 1.58 -10.67
C HIS A 108 -11.36 0.91 -11.75
N GLN A 109 -10.82 0.80 -12.96
CA GLN A 109 -11.54 0.19 -14.11
C GLN A 109 -11.62 -1.33 -14.02
N ASN A 110 -10.64 -1.97 -13.39
CA ASN A 110 -10.67 -3.41 -13.10
C ASN A 110 -11.63 -3.68 -11.92
N ASP A 111 -12.69 -4.45 -12.17
CA ASP A 111 -13.72 -4.72 -11.18
C ASP A 111 -13.22 -5.55 -9.99
N SER A 112 -12.25 -6.45 -10.18
CA SER A 112 -11.67 -7.20 -9.06
C SER A 112 -10.92 -6.29 -8.08
N ILE A 113 -10.21 -5.26 -8.59
CA ILE A 113 -9.54 -4.25 -7.74
C ILE A 113 -10.58 -3.42 -7.00
N LYS A 114 -11.64 -3.00 -7.70
CA LYS A 114 -12.75 -2.22 -7.12
C LYS A 114 -13.46 -2.98 -6.01
N GLU A 115 -13.86 -4.22 -6.28
CA GLU A 115 -14.53 -5.09 -5.31
C GLU A 115 -13.65 -5.34 -4.09
N TRP A 116 -12.36 -5.61 -4.31
CA TRP A 116 -11.40 -5.76 -3.21
C TRP A 116 -11.36 -4.53 -2.32
N ALA A 117 -11.27 -3.32 -2.90
CA ALA A 117 -11.20 -2.08 -2.16
C ALA A 117 -12.48 -1.83 -1.33
N ILE A 118 -13.66 -2.06 -1.92
CA ILE A 118 -14.95 -1.95 -1.22
C ILE A 118 -15.01 -2.92 -0.04
N ASN A 119 -14.61 -4.17 -0.24
CA ASN A 119 -14.61 -5.20 0.81
C ASN A 119 -13.65 -4.84 1.94
N ALA A 120 -12.42 -4.42 1.62
CA ALA A 120 -11.43 -4.00 2.61
C ALA A 120 -11.92 -2.80 3.44
N MET A 121 -12.60 -1.84 2.81
CA MET A 121 -13.21 -0.69 3.49
C MET A 121 -14.36 -1.12 4.42
N SER A 122 -15.23 -2.05 3.97
CA SER A 122 -16.32 -2.59 4.79
C SER A 122 -15.80 -3.33 6.03
N GLU A 123 -14.75 -4.16 5.87
CA GLU A 123 -14.08 -4.84 6.98
C GLU A 123 -13.53 -3.85 8.01
N PHE A 124 -12.92 -2.77 7.54
CA PHE A 124 -12.42 -1.70 8.41
C PHE A 124 -13.56 -1.03 9.20
N GLN A 125 -14.63 -0.62 8.52
CA GLN A 125 -15.78 0.05 9.16
C GLN A 125 -16.42 -0.84 10.23
N LYS A 126 -16.60 -2.14 9.96
CA LYS A 126 -17.13 -3.11 10.94
C LYS A 126 -16.27 -3.16 12.20
N LYS A 127 -14.94 -3.25 12.04
CA LYS A 127 -13.99 -3.28 13.17
C LYS A 127 -13.99 -1.96 13.95
N TYR A 128 -14.12 -0.82 13.26
CA TYR A 128 -14.22 0.50 13.89
C TYR A 128 -15.46 0.61 14.77
N VAL A 129 -16.64 0.27 14.25
CA VAL A 129 -17.91 0.33 14.98
C VAL A 129 -17.90 -0.60 16.20
N GLN A 130 -17.40 -1.83 16.06
CA GLN A 130 -17.31 -2.78 17.18
C GLN A 130 -16.52 -2.23 18.37
N ARG A 131 -15.45 -1.45 18.12
CA ARG A 131 -14.64 -0.84 19.17
C ARG A 131 -15.28 0.39 19.81
N GLY A 132 -15.96 1.23 19.01
CA GLY A 132 -16.71 2.38 19.54
C GLY A 132 -17.81 1.95 20.52
N ASN A 133 -18.39 0.77 20.34
CA ASN A 133 -19.40 0.20 21.23
C ASN A 133 -18.83 -0.46 22.51
N GLN A 134 -17.50 -0.55 22.65
CA GLN A 134 -16.82 -1.16 23.80
C GLN A 134 -16.14 -0.13 24.72
N SER A 135 -16.20 1.17 24.38
CA SER A 135 -15.71 2.30 25.19
C SER A 135 -16.88 3.05 25.82
#